data_AF-A0A0R1UUV7-F1
#
_entry.id   AF-A0A0R1UUV7-F1
#
_cell.length_a   1.000
_cell.length_b   1.000
_cell.length_c   1.000
_cell.angle_alpha   90.00
_cell.angle_beta   90.00
_cell.angle_gamma   90.00
#
_symmetry.space_group_name_H-M   'P 1'
#
loop_
_entity.id
_entity.type
_entity.pdbx_description
1 polymer ?
#
loop_
_entity_poly.entity_id
_entity_poly.type
_entity_poly.pdbx_seq_one_letter_code
_entity_poly.pdbx_strand_id
1 'polypeptide(L)'
;MPPAFYKDAQGSRHAIYTAAMRSHELPAYLEKMRYLKTKYEEQIKILVGFEVDYFERYREWTASKLLEFGAEIDDAILSVHFLPTKTGLRAIDDSYTDFCAGVLAEYQTPVGVANAYLTTVLNAIRWETINKPVRYGHITLYRKWRNEFSPTVLWQDQTTANLQSKILEIIAQKGDLLDCNMSGLARQSQTEPSPSLELIKAAQKKHIPLVYGADAHAVAAVAQAFDYYIQKKMYL
;
A
#
# COMPACT_ATOMS: atom_id res chain seq x y z
N MET A 1 2.10 11.07 -9.32
CA MET A 1 1.36 11.92 -8.34
C MET A 1 0.60 13.05 -9.02
N PRO A 2 -0.59 13.43 -8.52
CA PRO A 2 -1.30 14.62 -8.96
C PRO A 2 -0.43 15.90 -8.81
N PRO A 3 -0.43 16.86 -9.74
CA PRO A 3 0.35 18.09 -9.58
C PRO A 3 0.01 18.88 -8.30
N ALA A 4 -1.24 18.82 -7.85
CA ALA A 4 -1.70 19.46 -6.61
C ALA A 4 -1.11 18.81 -5.34
N PHE A 5 -0.72 17.53 -5.39
CA PHE A 5 -0.09 16.84 -4.26
C PHE A 5 1.13 17.59 -3.75
N TYR A 6 1.99 18.10 -4.64
CA TYR A 6 3.22 18.80 -4.25
C TYR A 6 3.00 20.15 -3.56
N LYS A 7 1.78 20.70 -3.64
CA LYS A 7 1.38 21.92 -2.90
C LYS A 7 0.79 21.59 -1.55
N ASP A 8 0.08 20.46 -1.47
CA ASP A 8 -0.66 20.05 -0.27
C ASP A 8 0.15 19.14 0.65
N ALA A 9 1.16 18.42 0.14
CA ALA A 9 1.97 17.52 0.94
C ALA A 9 2.97 18.31 1.81
N GLN A 10 3.07 17.90 3.07
CA GLN A 10 3.90 18.52 4.10
C GLN A 10 4.80 17.48 4.76
N GLY A 11 5.81 17.92 5.49
CA GLY A 11 6.72 17.04 6.24
C GLY A 11 7.98 16.69 5.45
N SER A 12 8.38 15.43 5.48
CA SER A 12 9.63 14.96 4.89
C SER A 12 9.72 15.25 3.40
N ARG A 13 10.80 15.93 2.99
CA ARG A 13 11.11 16.17 1.57
C ARG A 13 11.37 14.87 0.82
N HIS A 14 11.94 13.86 1.48
CA HIS A 14 12.17 12.56 0.88
C HIS A 14 10.81 11.96 0.49
N ALA A 15 9.90 11.80 1.45
CA ALA A 15 8.52 11.34 1.21
C ALA A 15 7.82 12.02 0.03
N ILE A 16 7.99 13.33 -0.12
CA ILE A 16 7.28 14.13 -1.14
C ILE A 16 7.94 13.99 -2.52
N TYR A 17 9.26 14.16 -2.59
CA TYR A 17 9.96 14.27 -3.88
C TYR A 17 10.47 12.94 -4.43
N THR A 18 10.45 11.86 -3.64
CA THR A 18 10.75 10.50 -4.09
C THR A 18 9.52 9.60 -4.10
N ALA A 19 8.32 10.14 -3.85
CA ALA A 19 7.07 9.39 -3.79
C ALA A 19 6.75 8.61 -5.07
N ALA A 20 7.14 9.16 -6.22
CA ALA A 20 6.95 8.54 -7.53
C ALA A 20 7.92 9.16 -8.56
N MET A 21 8.08 8.46 -9.69
CA MET A 21 8.70 9.05 -10.88
C MET A 21 7.94 10.31 -11.34
N ARG A 22 8.63 11.19 -12.06
CA ARG A 22 8.02 12.36 -12.71
C ARG A 22 7.24 11.90 -13.95
N SER A 23 6.20 12.64 -14.31
CA SER A 23 5.34 12.25 -15.45
C SER A 23 6.06 12.14 -16.79
N HIS A 24 7.14 12.91 -17.02
CA HIS A 24 7.92 12.81 -18.25
C HIS A 24 8.85 11.58 -18.30
N GLU A 25 9.07 10.90 -17.17
CA GLU A 25 9.86 9.66 -17.10
C GLU A 25 9.03 8.42 -17.43
N LEU A 26 7.69 8.56 -17.41
CA LEU A 26 6.76 7.46 -17.64
C LEU A 26 6.95 6.75 -18.99
N PRO A 27 7.13 7.43 -20.13
CA PRO A 27 7.41 6.76 -21.40
C PRO A 27 8.68 5.89 -21.33
N ALA A 28 9.73 6.39 -20.69
CA ALA A 28 10.99 5.65 -20.55
C ALA A 28 10.85 4.43 -19.62
N TYR A 29 10.05 4.56 -18.55
CA TYR A 29 9.67 3.43 -17.70
C TYR A 29 8.96 2.33 -18.52
N LEU A 30 7.92 2.68 -19.27
CA LEU A 30 7.14 1.72 -20.05
C LEU A 30 7.99 1.04 -21.14
N GLU A 31 8.80 1.81 -21.86
CA GLU A 31 9.74 1.26 -22.85
C GLU A 31 10.71 0.26 -22.20
N LYS A 32 11.34 0.66 -21.09
CA LYS A 32 12.30 -0.20 -20.40
C LYS A 32 11.66 -1.48 -19.89
N MET A 33 10.47 -1.40 -19.27
CA MET A 33 9.79 -2.57 -18.72
C MET A 33 9.29 -3.51 -19.82
N ARG A 34 8.79 -2.99 -20.95
CA ARG A 34 8.42 -3.82 -22.12
C ARG A 34 9.63 -4.56 -22.68
N TYR A 35 10.76 -3.88 -22.83
CA TYR A 35 12.01 -4.51 -23.25
C TYR A 35 12.41 -5.65 -22.30
N LEU A 36 12.35 -5.43 -20.98
CA LEU A 36 12.68 -6.47 -20.00
C LEU A 36 11.71 -7.64 -20.05
N LYS A 37 10.40 -7.36 -20.21
CA LYS A 37 9.36 -8.38 -20.38
C LYS A 37 9.66 -9.30 -21.56
N THR A 38 9.97 -8.75 -22.73
CA THR A 38 10.36 -9.54 -23.91
C THR A 38 11.70 -10.25 -23.73
N LYS A 39 12.72 -9.56 -23.20
CA LYS A 39 14.07 -10.13 -23.03
C LYS A 39 14.08 -11.39 -22.17
N TYR A 40 13.21 -11.47 -21.17
CA TYR A 40 13.21 -12.56 -20.18
C TYR A 40 11.96 -13.45 -20.27
N GLU A 41 11.17 -13.38 -21.35
CA GLU A 41 9.88 -14.07 -21.46
C GLU A 41 9.97 -15.60 -21.36
N GLU A 42 11.09 -16.19 -21.79
CA GLU A 42 11.35 -17.63 -21.69
C GLU A 42 11.77 -18.08 -20.28
N GLN A 43 12.11 -17.14 -19.38
CA GLN A 43 12.65 -17.43 -18.04
C GLN A 43 11.65 -17.09 -16.94
N ILE A 44 11.02 -15.91 -17.02
CA ILE A 44 10.11 -15.40 -16.00
C ILE A 44 8.99 -14.60 -16.65
N LYS A 45 7.77 -14.77 -16.12
CA LYS A 45 6.65 -13.91 -16.49
C LYS A 45 6.78 -12.56 -15.78
N ILE A 46 7.01 -11.50 -16.54
CA ILE A 46 7.04 -10.12 -16.03
C ILE A 46 5.72 -9.44 -16.34
N LEU A 47 5.07 -8.90 -15.30
CA LEU A 47 3.92 -8.00 -15.42
C LEU A 47 4.41 -6.56 -15.23
N VAL A 48 3.90 -5.64 -16.04
CA VAL A 48 4.24 -4.21 -15.98
C VAL A 48 3.06 -3.45 -15.38
N GLY A 49 3.32 -2.52 -14.46
CA GLY A 49 2.25 -1.98 -13.64
C GLY A 49 2.67 -0.86 -12.71
N PHE A 50 1.70 -0.34 -11.98
CA PHE A 50 1.93 0.72 -11.00
C PHE A 50 1.45 0.30 -9.62
N GLU A 51 2.16 0.78 -8.60
CA GLU A 51 1.54 1.03 -7.31
C GLU A 51 0.94 2.43 -7.34
N VAL A 52 -0.39 2.49 -7.20
CA VAL A 52 -1.19 3.69 -7.35
C VAL A 52 -1.60 4.18 -5.97
N ASP A 53 -1.19 5.39 -5.64
CA ASP A 53 -1.67 6.07 -4.44
C ASP A 53 -3.13 6.48 -4.56
N TYR A 54 -3.90 6.11 -3.55
CA TYR A 54 -5.25 6.61 -3.35
C TYR A 54 -5.25 7.90 -2.54
N PHE A 55 -5.82 8.95 -3.14
CA PHE A 55 -6.14 10.20 -2.45
C PHE A 55 -7.61 10.55 -2.72
N GLU A 56 -8.46 10.56 -1.69
CA GLU A 56 -9.88 10.91 -1.84
C GLU A 56 -10.08 12.23 -2.60
N ARG A 57 -9.33 13.26 -2.20
CA ARG A 57 -9.42 14.61 -2.81
C ARG A 57 -8.92 14.70 -4.26
N TYR A 58 -8.15 13.71 -4.74
CA TYR A 58 -7.60 13.70 -6.10
C TYR A 58 -8.10 12.52 -6.93
N ARG A 59 -9.17 11.85 -6.48
CA ARG A 59 -9.69 10.64 -7.13
C ARG A 59 -10.03 10.83 -8.61
N GLU A 60 -10.52 12.01 -9.00
CA GLU A 60 -10.83 12.31 -10.41
C GLU A 60 -9.56 12.39 -11.26
N TRP A 61 -8.49 12.97 -10.71
CA TRP A 61 -7.19 12.96 -11.38
C TRP A 61 -6.66 11.54 -11.50
N THR A 62 -6.72 10.75 -10.43
CA THR A 62 -6.28 9.35 -10.45
C THR A 62 -7.10 8.52 -11.44
N ALA A 63 -8.43 8.67 -11.48
CA ALA A 63 -9.31 8.05 -12.47
C ALA A 63 -8.89 8.38 -13.90
N SER A 64 -8.60 9.66 -14.18
CA SER A 64 -8.15 10.08 -15.52
C SER A 64 -6.85 9.39 -15.94
N LYS A 65 -5.90 9.19 -15.00
CA LYS A 65 -4.63 8.50 -15.30
C LYS A 65 -4.77 6.99 -15.44
N LEU A 66 -5.66 6.36 -14.66
CA LEU A 66 -5.99 4.94 -14.85
C LEU A 66 -6.69 4.70 -16.20
N LEU A 67 -7.53 5.63 -16.63
CA LEU A 67 -8.15 5.57 -17.96
C LEU A 67 -7.10 5.73 -19.07
N GLU A 68 -6.19 6.70 -18.93
CA GLU A 68 -5.12 7.00 -19.89
C GLU A 68 -4.14 5.83 -20.07
N PHE A 69 -3.64 5.25 -18.97
CA PHE A 69 -2.56 4.27 -19.02
C PHE A 69 -3.00 2.82 -18.79
N GLY A 70 -4.27 2.58 -18.47
CA GLY A 70 -4.73 1.23 -18.11
C GLY A 70 -4.55 0.19 -19.22
N ALA A 71 -4.55 0.61 -20.48
CA ALA A 71 -4.29 -0.28 -21.62
C ALA A 71 -2.80 -0.62 -21.81
N GLU A 72 -1.89 0.09 -21.13
CA GLU A 72 -0.44 -0.06 -21.27
C GLU A 72 0.20 -0.91 -20.17
N ILE A 73 -0.60 -1.35 -19.18
CA ILE A 73 -0.16 -2.12 -18.01
C ILE A 73 -0.88 -3.46 -17.92
N ASP A 74 -0.25 -4.43 -17.28
CA ASP A 74 -0.78 -5.76 -17.02
C ASP A 74 -1.37 -5.92 -15.62
N ASP A 75 -0.91 -5.10 -14.66
CA ASP A 75 -1.22 -5.25 -13.25
C ASP A 75 -1.09 -3.91 -12.50
N ALA A 76 -1.74 -3.78 -11.34
CA ALA A 76 -1.60 -2.62 -10.49
C ALA A 76 -1.98 -2.92 -9.03
N ILE A 77 -1.42 -2.12 -8.12
CA ILE A 77 -1.74 -2.15 -6.69
C ILE A 77 -2.37 -0.80 -6.32
N LEU A 78 -3.42 -0.78 -5.49
CA LEU A 78 -3.97 0.44 -4.91
C LEU A 78 -3.55 0.54 -3.44
N SER A 79 -2.77 1.56 -3.10
CA SER A 79 -2.16 1.75 -1.79
C SER A 79 -2.51 3.11 -1.17
N VAL A 80 -2.35 3.22 0.14
CA VAL A 80 -2.50 4.48 0.89
C VAL A 80 -1.17 4.75 1.59
N HIS A 81 -0.42 5.77 1.16
CA HIS A 81 0.84 6.17 1.81
C HIS A 81 0.72 7.48 2.60
N PHE A 82 -0.34 8.26 2.36
CA PHE A 82 -0.53 9.58 2.96
C PHE A 82 -1.91 9.70 3.61
N LEU A 83 -1.96 10.42 4.73
CA LEU A 83 -3.22 10.78 5.38
C LEU A 83 -3.44 12.30 5.41
N PRO A 84 -4.71 12.75 5.34
CA PRO A 84 -5.05 14.16 5.46
C PRO A 84 -4.91 14.64 6.91
N THR A 85 -4.18 15.72 7.07
CA THR A 85 -4.05 16.50 8.32
C THR A 85 -4.60 17.90 8.12
N LYS A 86 -4.73 18.67 9.21
CA LYS A 86 -5.15 20.10 9.13
C LYS A 86 -4.26 20.95 8.23
N THR A 87 -2.99 20.58 8.09
CA THR A 87 -1.99 21.36 7.34
C THR A 87 -1.74 20.85 5.92
N GLY A 88 -2.36 19.73 5.54
CA GLY A 88 -2.08 19.09 4.26
C GLY A 88 -1.98 17.57 4.36
N LEU A 89 -1.30 16.94 3.41
CA LEU A 89 -1.05 15.49 3.41
C LEU A 89 0.26 15.18 4.12
N ARG A 90 0.27 14.17 4.99
CA ARG A 90 1.47 13.68 5.68
C ARG A 90 1.69 12.20 5.35
N ALA A 91 2.95 11.83 5.11
CA ALA A 91 3.32 10.46 4.85
C ALA A 91 3.17 9.63 6.13
N ILE A 92 2.74 8.38 5.98
CA ILE A 92 2.64 7.42 7.08
C ILE A 92 3.97 6.71 7.27
N ASP A 93 4.73 6.55 6.20
CA ASP A 93 5.74 5.52 6.06
C ASP A 93 7.11 6.04 5.61
N ASP A 94 7.39 7.34 5.68
CA ASP A 94 8.71 7.85 5.35
C ASP A 94 9.73 7.59 6.47
N SER A 95 9.56 8.28 7.60
CA SER A 95 10.43 8.19 8.77
C SER A 95 9.63 8.26 10.06
N TYR A 96 10.15 7.65 11.13
CA TYR A 96 9.51 7.69 12.44
C TYR A 96 9.27 9.12 12.93
N THR A 97 10.24 10.01 12.71
CA THR A 97 10.12 11.43 13.08
C THR A 97 9.00 12.14 12.31
N ASP A 98 8.89 11.94 10.99
CA ASP A 98 7.81 12.55 10.21
C ASP A 98 6.44 11.98 10.57
N PHE A 99 6.37 10.67 10.78
CA PHE A 99 5.17 10.00 11.28
C PHE A 99 4.69 10.61 12.60
N CYS A 100 5.59 10.75 13.58
CA CYS A 100 5.29 11.34 14.89
C CYS A 100 4.85 12.81 14.78
N ALA A 101 5.58 13.63 14.03
CA ALA A 101 5.29 15.06 13.89
C ALA A 101 4.12 15.37 12.95
N GLY A 102 3.59 14.37 12.24
CA GLY A 102 2.54 14.52 11.24
C GLY A 102 1.32 13.69 11.56
N VAL A 103 1.31 12.47 11.05
CA VAL A 103 0.16 11.57 11.14
C VAL A 103 -0.22 11.30 12.60
N LEU A 104 0.74 10.95 13.45
CA LEU A 104 0.46 10.70 14.86
C LEU A 104 0.03 11.96 15.61
N ALA A 105 0.63 13.13 15.31
CA ALA A 105 0.24 14.39 15.92
C ALA A 105 -1.22 14.79 15.57
N GLU A 106 -1.67 14.52 14.34
CA GLU A 106 -3.05 14.77 13.92
C GLU A 106 -4.04 13.83 14.63
N TYR A 107 -3.77 12.53 14.61
CA TYR A 107 -4.70 11.51 15.11
C TYR A 107 -4.46 11.10 16.57
N GLN A 108 -3.49 11.73 17.24
CA GLN A 108 -3.14 11.70 18.67
C GLN A 108 -2.67 10.35 19.23
N THR A 109 -3.18 9.23 18.71
CA THR A 109 -2.89 7.89 19.23
C THR A 109 -2.67 6.90 18.09
N PRO A 110 -1.94 5.80 18.31
CA PRO A 110 -1.78 4.75 17.30
C PRO A 110 -3.11 4.11 16.87
N VAL A 111 -4.09 3.99 17.78
CA VAL A 111 -5.46 3.59 17.43
C VAL A 111 -6.15 4.64 16.54
N GLY A 112 -5.98 5.93 16.83
CA GLY A 112 -6.50 7.01 16.00
C GLY A 112 -5.93 6.95 14.57
N VAL A 113 -4.62 6.72 14.45
CA VAL A 113 -3.95 6.51 13.15
C VAL A 113 -4.50 5.27 12.45
N ALA A 114 -4.64 4.15 13.16
CA ALA A 114 -5.18 2.91 12.61
C ALA A 114 -6.59 3.12 12.01
N ASN A 115 -7.46 3.79 12.76
CA ASN A 115 -8.83 4.07 12.35
C ASN A 115 -8.87 5.00 11.13
N ALA A 116 -8.10 6.10 11.14
CA ALA A 116 -8.02 7.01 9.99
C ALA A 116 -7.47 6.33 8.72
N TYR A 117 -6.43 5.51 8.90
CA TYR A 117 -5.84 4.73 7.81
C TYR A 117 -6.83 3.74 7.20
N LEU A 118 -7.44 2.91 8.03
CA LEU A 118 -8.37 1.87 7.56
C LEU A 118 -9.66 2.48 6.99
N THR A 119 -10.13 3.63 7.50
CA THR A 119 -11.20 4.38 6.84
C THR A 119 -10.78 4.83 5.45
N THR A 120 -9.55 5.32 5.27
CA THR A 120 -9.03 5.73 3.95
C THR A 120 -8.90 4.54 3.01
N VAL A 121 -8.38 3.40 3.48
CA VAL A 121 -8.35 2.13 2.71
C VAL A 121 -9.75 1.68 2.32
N LEU A 122 -10.72 1.75 3.24
CA LEU A 122 -12.11 1.39 2.96
C LEU A 122 -12.72 2.30 1.88
N ASN A 123 -12.42 3.60 1.90
CA ASN A 123 -12.82 4.52 0.85
C ASN A 123 -12.17 4.17 -0.50
N ALA A 124 -10.87 3.84 -0.50
CA ALA A 124 -10.16 3.38 -1.69
C ALA A 124 -10.82 2.13 -2.29
N ILE A 125 -11.22 1.17 -1.45
CA ILE A 125 -11.92 -0.05 -1.88
C ILE A 125 -13.32 0.25 -2.41
N ARG A 126 -14.03 1.23 -1.85
CA ARG A 126 -15.39 1.62 -2.29
C ARG A 126 -15.43 2.53 -3.51
N TRP A 127 -14.34 3.23 -3.78
CA TRP A 127 -14.23 4.07 -4.97
C TRP A 127 -14.33 3.22 -6.23
N GLU A 128 -15.14 3.64 -7.19
CA GLU A 128 -15.34 2.94 -8.47
C GLU A 128 -14.86 3.82 -9.62
N THR A 129 -14.05 3.24 -10.51
CA THR A 129 -13.56 3.87 -11.73
C THR A 129 -13.14 2.80 -12.75
N ILE A 130 -13.03 3.19 -14.01
CA ILE A 130 -12.45 2.36 -15.07
C ILE A 130 -10.97 2.09 -14.75
N ASN A 131 -10.51 0.85 -15.02
CA ASN A 131 -9.14 0.38 -14.78
C ASN A 131 -8.65 0.52 -13.34
N LYS A 132 -9.57 0.50 -12.36
CA LYS A 132 -9.20 0.51 -10.94
C LYS A 132 -8.35 -0.73 -10.60
N PRO A 133 -7.23 -0.59 -9.87
CA PRO A 133 -6.50 -1.75 -9.36
C PRO A 133 -7.37 -2.57 -8.40
N VAL A 134 -7.39 -3.88 -8.60
CA VAL A 134 -8.15 -4.84 -7.77
C VAL A 134 -7.28 -5.58 -6.76
N ARG A 135 -6.00 -5.22 -6.65
CA ARG A 135 -5.10 -5.66 -5.57
C ARG A 135 -4.84 -4.51 -4.62
N TYR A 136 -5.23 -4.67 -3.35
CA TYR A 136 -5.05 -3.62 -2.34
C TYR A 136 -3.74 -3.82 -1.57
N GLY A 137 -2.90 -2.79 -1.58
CA GLY A 137 -1.55 -2.79 -1.01
C GLY A 137 -1.54 -2.77 0.52
N HIS A 138 -0.62 -3.52 1.12
CA HIS A 138 -0.24 -3.49 2.55
C HIS A 138 -1.21 -2.78 3.52
N ILE A 139 -2.41 -3.35 3.72
CA ILE A 139 -3.53 -2.72 4.43
C ILE A 139 -3.32 -2.53 5.95
N THR A 140 -2.15 -2.87 6.48
CA THR A 140 -1.73 -2.54 7.85
C THR A 140 -0.46 -1.68 7.91
N LEU A 141 -0.16 -0.90 6.86
CA LEU A 141 1.01 -0.01 6.80
C LEU A 141 1.10 0.96 8.00
N TYR A 142 -0.04 1.35 8.58
CA TYR A 142 -0.10 2.15 9.80
C TYR A 142 0.73 1.59 10.96
N ARG A 143 1.04 0.28 10.95
CA ARG A 143 1.84 -0.41 11.98
C ARG A 143 3.35 -0.46 11.69
N LYS A 144 3.84 0.22 10.64
CA LYS A 144 5.27 0.25 10.25
C LYS A 144 6.22 0.63 11.39
N TRP A 145 5.75 1.42 12.35
CA TRP A 145 6.55 1.96 13.46
C TRP A 145 6.26 1.29 14.81
N ARG A 146 5.52 0.18 14.85
CA ARG A 146 5.02 -0.39 16.12
C ARG A 146 6.09 -0.72 17.16
N ASN A 147 7.31 -1.09 16.75
CA ASN A 147 8.40 -1.42 17.67
C ASN A 147 9.12 -0.18 18.23
N GLU A 148 8.85 1.01 17.69
CA GLU A 148 9.30 2.29 18.26
C GLU A 148 8.44 2.74 19.45
N PHE A 149 7.36 2.01 19.75
CA PHE A 149 6.47 2.26 20.88
C PHE A 149 6.61 1.15 21.93
N SER A 150 6.19 1.45 23.17
CA SER A 150 6.08 0.42 24.22
C SER A 150 5.20 -0.75 23.73
N PRO A 151 5.56 -2.01 24.01
CA PRO A 151 4.74 -3.18 23.64
C PRO A 151 3.31 -3.17 24.20
N THR A 152 3.04 -2.35 25.22
CA THR A 152 1.71 -2.17 25.83
C THR A 152 0.81 -1.20 25.07
N VAL A 153 1.35 -0.48 24.08
CA VAL A 153 0.58 0.46 23.26
C VAL A 153 -0.36 -0.29 22.33
N LEU A 154 -1.63 0.08 22.40
CA LEU A 154 -2.66 -0.51 21.55
C LEU A 154 -2.64 0.12 20.16
N TRP A 155 -2.78 -0.73 19.14
CA TRP A 155 -2.88 -0.37 17.72
C TRP A 155 -4.23 -0.76 17.13
N GLN A 156 -5.16 -1.15 17.98
CA GLN A 156 -6.47 -1.66 17.61
C GLN A 156 -7.45 -1.48 18.77
N ASP A 157 -8.67 -1.07 18.41
CA ASP A 157 -9.86 -1.10 19.25
C ASP A 157 -11.02 -1.79 18.49
N GLN A 158 -12.24 -1.68 19.03
CA GLN A 158 -13.44 -2.22 18.37
C GLN A 158 -13.70 -1.57 17.01
N THR A 159 -13.42 -0.27 16.86
CA THR A 159 -13.57 0.46 15.60
C THR A 159 -12.61 -0.09 14.55
N THR A 160 -11.34 -0.27 14.92
CA THR A 160 -10.31 -0.86 14.07
C THR A 160 -10.73 -2.27 13.64
N ALA A 161 -11.20 -3.11 14.56
CA ALA A 161 -11.68 -4.46 14.27
C ALA A 161 -12.84 -4.46 13.27
N ASN A 162 -13.81 -3.55 13.46
CA ASN A 162 -14.95 -3.40 12.56
C ASN A 162 -14.52 -2.95 11.15
N LEU A 163 -13.58 -2.00 11.04
CA LEU A 163 -13.04 -1.55 9.77
C LEU A 163 -12.29 -2.67 9.04
N GLN A 164 -11.43 -3.41 9.76
CA GLN A 164 -10.73 -4.58 9.22
C GLN A 164 -11.71 -5.64 8.70
N SER A 165 -12.72 -6.02 9.49
CA SER A 165 -13.75 -6.98 9.04
C SER A 165 -14.46 -6.47 7.78
N LYS A 166 -14.84 -5.19 7.77
CA LYS A 166 -15.58 -4.60 6.65
C LYS A 166 -14.76 -4.55 5.37
N ILE A 167 -13.46 -4.24 5.47
CA ILE A 167 -12.51 -4.27 4.36
C ILE A 167 -12.47 -5.68 3.76
N LEU A 168 -12.23 -6.70 4.58
CA LEU A 168 -12.15 -8.08 4.11
C LEU A 168 -13.47 -8.57 3.52
N GLU A 169 -14.62 -8.19 4.10
CA GLU A 169 -15.94 -8.50 3.54
C GLU A 169 -16.14 -7.95 2.13
N ILE A 170 -15.80 -6.68 1.90
CA ILE A 170 -16.00 -6.06 0.57
C ILE A 170 -15.04 -6.66 -0.45
N ILE A 171 -13.78 -6.88 -0.08
CA ILE A 171 -12.78 -7.52 -0.96
C ILE A 171 -13.26 -8.91 -1.38
N ALA A 172 -13.72 -9.72 -0.42
CA ALA A 172 -14.27 -11.05 -0.71
C ALA A 172 -15.51 -11.00 -1.61
N GLN A 173 -16.43 -10.05 -1.37
CA GLN A 173 -17.63 -9.87 -2.19
C GLN A 173 -17.30 -9.48 -3.64
N LYS A 174 -16.25 -8.70 -3.85
CA LYS A 174 -15.80 -8.27 -5.18
C LYS A 174 -14.96 -9.32 -5.92
N GLY A 175 -14.43 -10.31 -5.19
CA GLY A 175 -13.42 -11.22 -5.74
C GLY A 175 -12.06 -10.55 -5.97
N ASP A 176 -11.80 -9.45 -5.25
CA ASP A 176 -10.56 -8.68 -5.31
C ASP A 176 -9.43 -9.39 -4.54
N LEU A 177 -8.20 -8.86 -4.67
CA LEU A 177 -6.96 -9.43 -4.17
C LEU A 177 -6.39 -8.60 -3.02
N LEU A 178 -5.60 -9.25 -2.15
CA LEU A 178 -4.76 -8.57 -1.17
C LEU A 178 -3.28 -8.77 -1.49
N ASP A 179 -2.52 -7.68 -1.42
CA ASP A 179 -1.06 -7.72 -1.38
C ASP A 179 -0.60 -8.26 -0.02
N CYS A 180 0.07 -9.41 -0.03
CA CYS A 180 0.66 -10.06 1.13
C CYS A 180 2.11 -9.59 1.23
N ASN A 181 2.28 -8.34 1.70
CA ASN A 181 3.54 -7.63 1.72
C ASN A 181 4.45 -8.12 2.85
N MET A 182 5.62 -8.64 2.49
CA MET A 182 6.58 -9.24 3.40
C MET A 182 7.71 -8.29 3.83
N SER A 183 7.71 -7.06 3.31
CA SER A 183 8.80 -6.10 3.54
C SER A 183 8.98 -5.73 5.02
N GLY A 184 7.87 -5.70 5.76
CA GLY A 184 7.84 -5.37 7.18
C GLY A 184 8.52 -6.38 8.10
N LEU A 185 8.72 -7.63 7.65
CA LEU A 185 9.36 -8.67 8.45
C LEU A 185 10.83 -8.36 8.77
N ALA A 186 11.57 -7.79 7.81
CA ALA A 186 12.98 -7.43 8.02
C ALA A 186 13.16 -6.02 8.63
N ARG A 187 12.09 -5.21 8.69
CA ARG A 187 12.14 -3.85 9.26
C ARG A 187 12.12 -3.93 10.79
N GLN A 188 13.18 -3.46 11.43
CA GLN A 188 13.30 -3.44 12.91
C GLN A 188 12.15 -2.69 13.59
N SER A 189 11.63 -1.64 12.95
CA SER A 189 10.51 -0.83 13.44
C SER A 189 9.15 -1.57 13.42
N GLN A 190 9.04 -2.71 12.73
CA GLN A 190 7.77 -3.41 12.47
C GLN A 190 7.78 -4.88 12.88
N THR A 191 8.69 -5.67 12.28
CA THR A 191 8.84 -7.13 12.44
C THR A 191 7.56 -7.95 12.20
N GLU A 192 6.70 -7.50 11.30
CA GLU A 192 5.47 -8.21 10.89
C GLU A 192 5.15 -7.88 9.41
N PRO A 193 4.44 -8.76 8.68
CA PRO A 193 3.99 -8.45 7.33
C PRO A 193 2.83 -7.45 7.34
N SER A 194 2.41 -7.04 6.14
CA SER A 194 1.21 -6.23 5.93
C SER A 194 0.37 -6.86 4.80
N PRO A 195 -0.86 -7.36 5.05
CA PRO A 195 -1.59 -7.37 6.32
C PRO A 195 -0.88 -8.12 7.45
N SER A 196 -1.28 -7.84 8.70
CA SER A 196 -0.82 -8.61 9.86
C SER A 196 -1.18 -10.09 9.75
N LEU A 197 -0.46 -10.96 10.47
CA LEU A 197 -0.68 -12.41 10.45
C LEU A 197 -2.14 -12.81 10.77
N GLU A 198 -2.78 -12.07 11.66
CA GLU A 198 -4.18 -12.31 12.04
C GLU A 198 -5.13 -11.97 10.89
N LEU A 199 -4.88 -10.86 10.17
CA LEU A 199 -5.67 -10.47 9.02
C LEU A 199 -5.42 -11.36 7.80
N ILE A 200 -4.20 -11.85 7.60
CA ILE A 200 -3.90 -12.89 6.60
C ILE A 200 -4.79 -14.11 6.85
N LYS A 201 -4.81 -14.62 8.08
CA LYS A 201 -5.68 -15.77 8.45
C LYS A 201 -7.17 -15.46 8.27
N ALA A 202 -7.61 -14.25 8.60
CA ALA A 202 -9.00 -13.83 8.42
C ALA A 202 -9.38 -13.74 6.93
N ALA A 203 -8.49 -13.23 6.09
CA ALA A 203 -8.65 -13.19 4.64
C ALA A 203 -8.72 -14.60 4.04
N GLN A 204 -7.88 -15.52 4.53
CA GLN A 204 -7.90 -16.94 4.13
C GLN A 204 -9.24 -17.61 4.39
N LYS A 205 -9.82 -17.40 5.58
CA LYS A 205 -11.15 -17.92 5.93
C LYS A 205 -12.28 -17.37 5.04
N LYS A 206 -12.05 -16.22 4.40
CA LYS A 206 -12.98 -15.58 3.47
C LYS A 206 -12.66 -15.87 2.00
N HIS A 207 -11.70 -16.76 1.72
CA HIS A 207 -11.29 -17.12 0.35
C HIS A 207 -10.79 -15.94 -0.49
N ILE A 208 -10.18 -14.92 0.14
CA ILE A 208 -9.58 -13.76 -0.56
C ILE A 208 -8.18 -14.12 -1.08
N PRO A 209 -7.90 -14.10 -2.39
CA PRO A 209 -6.58 -14.45 -2.88
C PRO A 209 -5.50 -13.48 -2.37
N LEU A 210 -4.41 -14.06 -1.85
CA LEU A 210 -3.28 -13.35 -1.24
C LEU A 210 -2.05 -13.47 -2.14
N VAL A 211 -1.58 -12.36 -2.69
CA VAL A 211 -0.45 -12.32 -3.63
C VAL A 211 0.82 -11.93 -2.88
N TYR A 212 1.90 -12.70 -2.99
CA TYR A 212 3.19 -12.32 -2.39
C TYR A 212 3.68 -10.96 -2.90
N GLY A 213 4.10 -10.09 -1.97
CA GLY A 213 4.75 -8.82 -2.28
C GLY A 213 6.06 -8.66 -1.50
N ALA A 214 7.19 -8.53 -2.20
CA ALA A 214 8.49 -8.27 -1.58
C ALA A 214 8.71 -6.79 -1.22
N ASP A 215 8.05 -5.89 -1.95
CA ASP A 215 8.29 -4.43 -1.91
C ASP A 215 9.78 -4.08 -2.13
N ALA A 216 10.38 -4.75 -3.12
CA ALA A 216 11.81 -4.74 -3.32
C ALA A 216 12.30 -3.43 -3.96
N HIS A 217 13.08 -2.66 -3.20
CA HIS A 217 13.77 -1.44 -3.65
C HIS A 217 15.28 -1.66 -3.88
N ALA A 218 15.75 -2.91 -3.75
CA ALA A 218 17.12 -3.32 -4.00
C ALA A 218 17.16 -4.79 -4.42
N VAL A 219 18.23 -5.19 -5.14
CA VAL A 219 18.40 -6.58 -5.62
C VAL A 219 18.32 -7.59 -4.48
N ALA A 220 18.92 -7.29 -3.33
CA ALA A 220 18.91 -8.18 -2.16
C ALA A 220 17.51 -8.42 -1.57
N ALA A 221 16.52 -7.57 -1.90
CA ALA A 221 15.17 -7.65 -1.37
C ALA A 221 14.18 -8.39 -2.30
N VAL A 222 14.58 -8.77 -3.53
CA VAL A 222 13.67 -9.33 -4.55
C VAL A 222 12.86 -10.53 -4.08
N ALA A 223 13.44 -11.39 -3.23
CA ALA A 223 12.78 -12.57 -2.66
C ALA A 223 12.63 -12.48 -1.14
N GLN A 224 12.65 -11.26 -0.57
CA GLN A 224 12.63 -11.07 0.87
C GLN A 224 11.44 -11.81 1.49
N ALA A 225 11.75 -12.67 2.47
CA ALA A 225 10.80 -13.46 3.22
C ALA A 225 9.81 -14.30 2.37
N PHE A 226 10.18 -14.62 1.13
CA PHE A 226 9.39 -15.52 0.29
C PHE A 226 9.26 -16.92 0.91
N ASP A 227 10.35 -17.47 1.47
CA ASP A 227 10.34 -18.75 2.18
C ASP A 227 9.33 -18.76 3.34
N TYR A 228 9.23 -17.64 4.07
CA TYR A 228 8.28 -17.50 5.17
C TYR A 228 6.83 -17.53 4.64
N TYR A 229 6.54 -16.80 3.57
CA TYR A 229 5.23 -16.81 2.90
C TYR A 229 4.82 -18.23 2.46
N ILE A 230 5.73 -18.99 1.86
CA ILE A 230 5.49 -20.37 1.41
C ILE A 230 5.32 -21.32 2.59
N GLN A 231 6.26 -21.33 3.55
CA GLN A 231 6.23 -22.25 4.70
C GLN A 231 4.99 -22.04 5.59
N LYS A 232 4.56 -20.80 5.75
CA LYS A 232 3.35 -20.46 6.51
C LYS A 232 2.07 -20.59 5.70
N LYS A 233 2.17 -20.98 4.42
CA LYS A 233 1.04 -21.13 3.50
C LYS A 233 0.16 -19.89 3.47
N MET A 234 0.76 -18.72 3.28
CA MET A 234 0.07 -17.41 3.28
C MET A 234 -0.56 -17.06 1.92
N TYR A 235 -0.70 -18.05 1.04
CA TYR A 235 -1.43 -17.99 -0.21
C TYR A 235 -2.82 -18.60 -0.02
N LEU A 236 -3.70 -18.39 -1.01
CA LEU A 236 -4.94 -19.13 -1.19
C LEU A 236 -4.97 -19.73 -2.59
#